data_AF-A0A7W8DK58-F1
#
_entry.id   AF-A0A7W8DK58-F1
#
_cell.length_a   1.000
_cell.length_b   1.000
_cell.length_c   1.000
_cell.angle_alpha   90.00
_cell.angle_beta   90.00
_cell.angle_gamma   90.00
#
_symmetry.space_group_name_H-M   'P 1'
#
loop_
_entity.id
_entity.type
_entity.pdbx_description
1 polymer ?
#
loop_
_entity_poly.entity_id
_entity_poly.type
_entity_poly.pdbx_seq_one_letter_code
_entity_poly.pdbx_strand_id
1 'polypeptide(L)'
;MTVTEAELDPKYQTLWKKALISAERKNWEYVVDQVLPIVTANVGFLDGRKLLRTAEGESVGNGKKFSFGLGGLKPSSKKEPVEAIADLEENTFRKDPFSLTANEQLFDLAMKIQYPDLASFALETIRMGHPENTKNMHKLAKHYLAINQPEKAADTYNAILKVNPRDIEAKQGEKDAAAMSSMNRGGWNSGNFNDAKKDATEAAELEMLSRQGMTQDQMEQFLAKTIEQYNADQTNILIVKRMSDLYERLGHLETALTFYDYALSLNPGDVALQRKVEDLRNKVQDLQIAEFEREIEANPDAPDIDDKRAQVAEIRRQRGMAVINEAKARVDRNPTDKNLRYELGQAYFEAGMYTEALPELQQAKSNPKMRIKAILLLGRCFERKNMNDLARTSFMEASKELLVMDATKKEVLYELANVSEKMGDRAGSLEALKEIYNADYGYRDVAKRVESSYS
;
A
#
# COMPACT_ATOMS: atom_id res chain seq x y z
N MET A 1 -5.31 12.20 -41.97
CA MET A 1 -6.46 13.12 -42.15
C MET A 1 -6.27 14.42 -41.37
N THR A 2 -5.32 14.50 -40.44
CA THR A 2 -4.96 15.72 -39.71
C THR A 2 -4.51 16.84 -40.63
N VAL A 3 -5.03 18.04 -40.42
CA VAL A 3 -4.66 19.27 -41.10
C VAL A 3 -4.08 20.22 -40.04
N THR A 4 -2.92 20.79 -40.32
CA THR A 4 -2.24 21.78 -39.48
C THR A 4 -2.60 23.20 -39.89
N GLU A 5 -2.31 24.20 -39.04
CA GLU A 5 -2.53 25.62 -39.37
C GLU A 5 -1.87 26.03 -40.69
N ALA A 6 -0.65 25.55 -40.95
CA ALA A 6 0.12 25.91 -42.14
C ALA A 6 -0.49 25.36 -43.44
N GLU A 7 -1.28 24.29 -43.35
CA GLU A 7 -1.91 23.62 -44.50
C GLU A 7 -3.30 24.19 -44.84
N LEU A 8 -3.82 25.09 -44.00
CA LEU A 8 -5.09 25.78 -44.28
C LEU A 8 -4.92 26.77 -45.45
N ASP A 9 -5.98 26.95 -46.24
CA ASP A 9 -6.05 28.03 -47.22
C ASP A 9 -5.72 29.39 -46.55
N PRO A 10 -5.05 30.34 -47.24
CA PRO A 10 -4.69 31.64 -46.68
C PRO A 10 -5.88 32.42 -46.06
N LYS A 11 -7.08 32.25 -46.61
CA LYS A 11 -8.32 32.81 -46.05
C LYS A 11 -8.62 32.25 -44.65
N TYR A 12 -8.43 30.94 -44.44
CA TYR A 12 -8.69 30.27 -43.17
C TYR A 12 -7.56 30.51 -42.16
N GLN A 13 -6.30 30.59 -42.60
CA GLN A 13 -5.19 31.03 -41.74
C GLN A 13 -5.44 32.43 -41.15
N THR A 14 -6.00 33.33 -41.97
CA THR A 14 -6.36 34.68 -41.52
C THR A 14 -7.48 34.65 -40.46
N LEU A 15 -8.51 33.84 -40.67
CA LEU A 15 -9.58 33.65 -39.68
C LEU A 15 -9.07 33.01 -38.39
N TRP A 16 -8.18 32.01 -38.50
CA TRP A 16 -7.56 31.33 -37.37
C TRP A 16 -6.74 32.28 -36.49
N LYS A 17 -5.89 33.12 -37.09
CA LYS A 17 -5.13 34.14 -36.35
C LYS A 17 -6.03 35.12 -35.60
N LYS A 18 -7.13 35.57 -36.23
CA LYS A 18 -8.14 36.43 -35.58
C LYS A 18 -8.83 35.71 -34.43
N ALA A 19 -9.16 34.43 -34.59
CA ALA A 19 -9.75 33.61 -33.54
C ALA A 19 -8.81 33.49 -32.33
N LEU A 20 -7.52 33.20 -32.53
CA LEU A 20 -6.54 33.10 -31.43
C LEU A 20 -6.42 34.41 -30.64
N ILE A 21 -6.27 35.55 -31.33
CA ILE A 21 -6.19 36.88 -30.68
C ILE A 21 -7.48 37.18 -29.89
N SER A 22 -8.64 36.79 -30.43
CA SER A 22 -9.93 37.01 -29.75
C SER A 22 -10.14 36.06 -28.57
N ALA A 23 -9.58 34.85 -28.63
CA ALA A 23 -9.59 33.90 -27.52
C ALA A 23 -8.77 34.42 -26.33
N GLU A 24 -7.60 35.04 -26.57
CA GLU A 24 -6.82 35.71 -25.51
C GLU A 24 -7.63 36.82 -24.81
N ARG A 25 -8.50 37.49 -25.57
CA ARG A 25 -9.42 38.53 -25.08
C ARG A 25 -10.73 37.99 -24.53
N LYS A 26 -10.89 36.65 -24.47
CA LYS A 26 -12.11 35.95 -24.04
C LYS A 26 -13.37 36.36 -24.80
N ASN A 27 -13.24 36.80 -26.04
CA ASN A 27 -14.38 37.14 -26.89
C ASN A 27 -14.90 35.87 -27.60
N TRP A 28 -15.56 35.00 -26.82
CA TRP A 28 -15.90 33.64 -27.24
C TRP A 28 -16.89 33.57 -28.40
N GLU A 29 -17.90 34.46 -28.45
CA GLU A 29 -18.84 34.49 -29.58
C GLU A 29 -18.14 34.79 -30.90
N TYR A 30 -17.21 35.74 -30.89
CA TYR A 30 -16.42 36.04 -32.09
C TYR A 30 -15.47 34.90 -32.45
N VAL A 31 -14.90 34.19 -31.46
CA VAL A 31 -14.11 32.97 -31.71
C VAL A 31 -14.95 31.92 -32.42
N VAL A 32 -16.18 31.66 -31.97
CA VAL A 32 -17.11 30.72 -32.64
C VAL A 32 -17.33 31.14 -34.10
N ASP A 33 -17.66 32.40 -34.35
CA ASP A 33 -17.93 32.90 -35.70
C ASP A 33 -16.70 32.82 -36.63
N GLN A 34 -15.49 33.01 -36.12
CA GLN A 34 -14.26 32.91 -36.92
C GLN A 34 -13.82 31.46 -37.17
N VAL A 35 -14.03 30.56 -36.20
CA VAL A 35 -13.52 29.17 -36.28
C VAL A 35 -14.50 28.23 -36.98
N LEU A 36 -15.81 28.45 -36.85
CA LEU A 36 -16.84 27.59 -37.46
C LEU A 36 -16.65 27.40 -38.98
N PRO A 37 -16.43 28.45 -39.79
CA PRO A 37 -16.19 28.28 -41.24
C PRO A 37 -14.91 27.50 -41.58
N ILE A 38 -13.93 27.46 -40.67
CA ILE A 38 -12.68 26.73 -40.86
C ILE A 38 -12.94 25.24 -40.72
N VAL A 39 -13.59 24.84 -39.62
CA VAL A 39 -13.78 23.43 -39.26
C VAL A 39 -14.88 22.75 -40.08
N THR A 40 -15.85 23.51 -40.60
CA THR A 40 -16.86 22.97 -41.53
C THR A 40 -16.26 22.69 -42.91
N ALA A 41 -15.33 23.54 -43.36
CA ALA A 41 -14.59 23.32 -44.61
C ALA A 41 -13.45 22.31 -44.49
N ASN A 42 -12.86 22.15 -43.30
CA ASN A 42 -11.67 21.32 -43.08
C ASN A 42 -11.93 20.30 -41.96
N VAL A 43 -12.43 19.12 -42.33
CA VAL A 43 -12.73 18.05 -41.37
C VAL A 43 -11.52 17.64 -40.52
N GLY A 44 -10.33 17.74 -41.10
CA GLY A 44 -9.05 17.40 -40.49
C GLY A 44 -8.49 18.40 -39.48
N PHE A 45 -9.03 19.61 -39.41
CA PHE A 45 -8.48 20.68 -38.57
C PHE A 45 -8.96 20.58 -37.11
N LEU A 46 -8.38 19.64 -36.37
CA LEU A 46 -8.80 19.28 -35.02
C LEU A 46 -8.53 20.39 -33.99
N ASP A 47 -7.42 21.13 -34.13
CA ASP A 47 -7.10 22.23 -33.22
C ASP A 47 -8.15 23.35 -33.30
N GLY A 48 -8.68 23.60 -34.50
CA GLY A 48 -9.86 24.44 -34.69
C GLY A 48 -11.06 23.92 -33.93
N ARG A 49 -11.37 22.62 -34.02
CA ARG A 49 -12.51 22.02 -33.31
C ARG A 49 -12.37 22.11 -31.79
N LYS A 50 -11.17 21.90 -31.25
CA LYS A 50 -10.89 22.07 -29.82
C LYS A 50 -11.16 23.50 -29.38
N LEU A 51 -10.62 24.50 -30.10
CA LEU A 51 -10.86 25.90 -29.78
C LEU A 51 -12.35 26.28 -29.93
N LEU A 52 -13.00 25.79 -30.99
CA LEU A 52 -14.43 25.98 -31.22
C LEU A 52 -15.23 25.46 -30.04
N ARG A 53 -14.99 24.21 -29.61
CA ARG A 53 -15.74 23.59 -28.51
C ARG A 53 -15.53 24.30 -27.18
N THR A 54 -14.32 24.79 -26.91
CA THR A 54 -14.06 25.66 -25.76
C THR A 54 -14.89 26.94 -25.86
N ALA A 55 -14.86 27.63 -26.99
CA ALA A 55 -15.59 28.88 -27.19
C ALA A 55 -17.11 28.68 -27.11
N GLU A 56 -17.65 27.62 -27.73
CA GLU A 56 -19.06 27.24 -27.63
C GLU A 56 -19.47 26.94 -26.18
N GLY A 57 -18.64 26.20 -25.45
CA GLY A 57 -18.86 25.91 -24.04
C GLY A 57 -18.90 27.16 -23.16
N GLU A 58 -17.99 28.11 -23.39
CA GLU A 58 -17.94 29.40 -22.67
C GLU A 58 -19.11 30.32 -23.06
N SER A 59 -19.47 30.38 -24.34
CA SER A 59 -20.60 31.15 -24.85
C SER A 59 -21.95 30.63 -24.31
N VAL A 60 -22.10 29.31 -24.15
CA VAL A 60 -23.30 28.70 -23.56
C VAL A 60 -23.27 28.77 -22.01
N GLY A 61 -22.07 28.68 -21.41
CA GLY A 61 -21.86 28.68 -19.96
C GLY A 61 -22.22 29.98 -19.22
N ASN A 62 -22.29 31.11 -19.93
CA ASN A 62 -22.73 32.40 -19.37
C ASN A 62 -24.25 32.49 -19.11
N GLY A 63 -25.02 31.45 -19.45
CA GLY A 63 -26.44 31.34 -19.13
C GLY A 63 -26.81 29.93 -18.72
N LYS A 64 -26.77 29.64 -17.41
CA LYS A 64 -27.31 28.40 -16.81
C LYS A 64 -28.69 28.05 -17.39
N LYS A 65 -28.73 27.14 -18.37
CA LYS A 65 -29.90 26.34 -18.71
C LYS A 65 -29.41 24.99 -19.23
N PHE A 66 -29.28 24.01 -18.33
CA PHE A 66 -29.35 22.61 -18.72
C PHE A 66 -30.74 22.35 -19.26
N SER A 67 -30.92 22.51 -20.57
CA SER A 67 -32.16 22.13 -21.24
C SER A 67 -32.11 20.63 -21.45
N PHE A 68 -32.90 19.89 -20.65
CA PHE A 68 -33.28 18.52 -20.99
C PHE A 68 -34.29 18.60 -22.15
N GLY A 69 -33.79 19.01 -23.32
CA GLY A 69 -34.56 19.14 -24.54
C GLY A 69 -34.64 17.80 -25.22
N LEU A 70 -35.79 17.14 -25.12
CA LEU A 70 -36.20 16.01 -25.96
C LEU A 70 -36.37 16.51 -27.42
N GLY A 71 -35.26 16.88 -28.06
CA GLY A 71 -35.18 17.26 -29.46
C GLY A 71 -34.92 16.02 -30.28
N GLY A 72 -35.99 15.34 -30.70
CA GLY A 72 -35.89 14.24 -31.63
C GLY A 72 -35.09 14.64 -32.87
N LEU A 73 -33.90 14.05 -33.01
CA LEU A 73 -33.17 14.04 -34.27
C LEU A 73 -34.06 13.34 -35.29
N LYS A 74 -34.63 14.12 -36.22
CA LYS A 74 -35.25 13.56 -37.42
C LYS A 74 -34.16 12.77 -38.16
N PRO A 75 -34.43 11.52 -38.56
CA PRO A 75 -33.50 10.79 -39.42
C PRO A 75 -33.53 11.44 -40.80
N SER A 76 -32.66 12.42 -41.04
CA SER A 76 -32.53 13.05 -42.35
C SER A 76 -31.35 12.44 -43.09
N SER A 77 -31.70 11.72 -44.18
CA SER A 77 -30.95 11.48 -45.40
C SER A 77 -29.53 10.91 -45.32
N LYS A 78 -29.13 10.18 -46.36
CA LYS A 78 -27.77 9.69 -46.59
C LYS A 78 -26.81 10.88 -46.86
N LYS A 79 -26.63 11.80 -45.90
CA LYS A 79 -25.56 12.79 -45.98
C LYS A 79 -24.22 12.05 -45.95
N GLU A 80 -23.28 12.50 -46.78
CA GLU A 80 -21.93 11.98 -46.70
C GLU A 80 -21.34 12.26 -45.31
N PRO A 81 -20.51 11.38 -44.74
CA PRO A 81 -20.08 11.50 -43.34
C PRO A 81 -19.45 12.86 -42.97
N VAL A 82 -18.70 13.47 -43.90
CA VAL A 82 -18.08 14.78 -43.70
C VAL A 82 -19.11 15.91 -43.65
N GLU A 83 -20.13 15.85 -44.51
CA GLU A 83 -21.24 16.82 -44.49
C GLU A 83 -22.06 16.70 -43.21
N ALA A 84 -22.27 15.47 -42.72
CA ALA A 84 -22.94 15.23 -41.46
C ALA A 84 -22.13 15.78 -40.26
N ILE A 85 -20.80 15.71 -40.29
CA ILE A 85 -19.94 16.33 -39.26
C ILE A 85 -20.05 17.86 -39.31
N ALA A 86 -20.01 18.47 -40.50
CA ALA A 86 -20.16 19.92 -40.64
C ALA A 86 -21.54 20.40 -40.13
N ASP A 87 -22.60 19.65 -40.43
CA ASP A 87 -23.97 19.92 -39.96
C ASP A 87 -24.09 19.87 -38.43
N LEU A 88 -23.39 18.92 -37.77
CA LEU A 88 -23.35 18.88 -36.31
C LEU A 88 -22.72 20.13 -35.71
N GLU A 89 -21.63 20.63 -36.28
CA GLU A 89 -20.93 21.83 -35.79
C GLU A 89 -21.78 23.09 -36.00
N GLU A 90 -22.40 23.25 -37.17
CA GLU A 90 -23.20 24.44 -37.46
C GLU A 90 -24.51 24.49 -36.66
N ASN A 91 -25.19 23.35 -36.54
CA ASN A 91 -26.60 23.33 -36.12
C ASN A 91 -26.84 22.77 -34.71
N THR A 92 -25.91 21.96 -34.19
CA THR A 92 -26.06 21.25 -32.91
C THR A 92 -25.11 21.78 -31.85
N PHE A 93 -23.80 21.70 -32.08
CA PHE A 93 -22.80 21.99 -31.04
C PHE A 93 -22.73 23.46 -30.64
N ARG A 94 -23.06 24.38 -31.57
CA ARG A 94 -23.24 25.80 -31.23
C ARG A 94 -24.28 26.05 -30.13
N LYS A 95 -25.28 25.18 -29.98
CA LYS A 95 -26.37 25.31 -29.00
C LYS A 95 -26.17 24.42 -27.77
N ASP A 96 -25.76 23.18 -28.01
CA ASP A 96 -25.49 22.18 -26.97
C ASP A 96 -24.15 21.50 -27.24
N PRO A 97 -23.04 22.12 -26.82
CA PRO A 97 -21.71 21.66 -27.14
C PRO A 97 -21.37 20.34 -26.45
N PHE A 98 -22.05 20.01 -25.35
CA PHE A 98 -21.77 18.81 -24.57
C PHE A 98 -22.81 17.70 -24.74
N SER A 99 -23.73 17.85 -25.69
CA SER A 99 -24.78 16.88 -25.98
C SER A 99 -24.26 15.46 -26.11
N LEU A 100 -24.75 14.53 -25.27
CA LEU A 100 -24.37 13.12 -25.32
C LEU A 100 -24.62 12.50 -26.69
N THR A 101 -25.84 12.63 -27.19
CA THR A 101 -26.27 12.02 -28.46
C THR A 101 -25.48 12.57 -29.65
N ALA A 102 -25.25 13.88 -29.70
CA ALA A 102 -24.55 14.50 -30.83
C ALA A 102 -23.05 14.13 -30.84
N ASN A 103 -22.41 14.07 -29.68
CA ASN A 103 -21.01 13.65 -29.58
C ASN A 103 -20.86 12.12 -29.80
N GLU A 104 -21.83 11.29 -29.43
CA GLU A 104 -21.85 9.87 -29.82
C GLU A 104 -21.98 9.72 -31.35
N GLN A 105 -22.82 10.52 -31.99
CA GLN A 105 -22.94 10.56 -33.45
C GLN A 105 -21.64 11.04 -34.12
N LEU A 106 -20.99 12.07 -33.58
CA LEU A 106 -19.70 12.55 -34.06
C LEU A 106 -18.62 11.46 -33.96
N PHE A 107 -18.59 10.70 -32.85
CA PHE A 107 -17.70 9.54 -32.71
C PHE A 107 -17.93 8.52 -33.82
N ASP A 108 -19.17 8.11 -34.06
CA ASP A 108 -19.48 7.07 -35.06
C ASP A 108 -19.14 7.56 -36.49
N LEU A 109 -19.40 8.83 -36.81
CA LEU A 109 -19.01 9.45 -38.07
C LEU A 109 -17.49 9.53 -38.24
N ALA A 110 -16.77 9.91 -37.18
CA ALA A 110 -15.31 9.98 -37.16
C ALA A 110 -14.68 8.60 -37.38
N MET A 111 -15.23 7.56 -36.75
CA MET A 111 -14.81 6.17 -36.99
C MET A 111 -15.07 5.74 -38.44
N LYS A 112 -16.20 6.13 -39.03
CA LYS A 112 -16.55 5.81 -40.42
C LYS A 112 -15.59 6.43 -41.45
N ILE A 113 -15.09 7.65 -41.18
CA ILE A 113 -14.08 8.31 -42.02
C ILE A 113 -12.63 7.95 -41.63
N GLN A 114 -12.45 7.00 -40.70
CA GLN A 114 -11.15 6.56 -40.19
C GLN A 114 -10.32 7.72 -39.62
N TYR A 115 -10.97 8.64 -38.89
CA TYR A 115 -10.30 9.73 -38.18
C TYR A 115 -10.32 9.50 -36.65
N PRO A 116 -9.41 8.67 -36.11
CA PRO A 116 -9.42 8.27 -34.70
C PRO A 116 -9.28 9.43 -33.71
N ASP A 117 -8.52 10.47 -34.04
CA ASP A 117 -8.33 11.61 -33.13
C ASP A 117 -9.62 12.44 -32.98
N LEU A 118 -10.42 12.55 -34.04
CA LEU A 118 -11.73 13.19 -33.97
C LEU A 118 -12.72 12.35 -33.16
N ALA A 119 -12.63 11.01 -33.26
CA ALA A 119 -13.40 10.11 -32.43
C ALA A 119 -13.03 10.28 -30.93
N SER A 120 -11.73 10.37 -30.60
CA SER A 120 -11.28 10.67 -29.24
C SER A 120 -11.86 12.00 -28.75
N PHE A 121 -11.74 13.05 -29.55
CA PHE A 121 -12.25 14.39 -29.22
C PHE A 121 -13.75 14.40 -28.91
N ALA A 122 -14.55 13.66 -29.66
CA ALA A 122 -16.00 13.57 -29.42
C ALA A 122 -16.32 12.96 -28.04
N LEU A 123 -15.63 11.87 -27.67
CA LEU A 123 -15.80 11.22 -26.38
C LEU A 123 -15.18 12.03 -25.22
N GLU A 124 -14.08 12.73 -25.45
CA GLU A 124 -13.51 13.69 -24.49
C GLU A 124 -14.49 14.83 -24.19
N THR A 125 -15.19 15.32 -25.22
CA THR A 125 -16.19 16.39 -25.07
C THR A 125 -17.37 15.91 -24.22
N ILE A 126 -17.82 14.66 -24.38
CA ILE A 126 -18.80 14.05 -23.47
C ILE A 126 -18.27 14.05 -22.04
N ARG A 127 -17.02 13.65 -21.81
CA ARG A 127 -16.40 13.59 -20.48
C ARG A 127 -16.35 14.97 -19.82
N MET A 128 -16.11 16.03 -20.59
CA MET A 128 -16.08 17.41 -20.09
C MET A 128 -17.45 17.85 -19.56
N GLY A 129 -18.54 17.59 -20.29
CA GLY A 129 -19.89 17.99 -19.86
C GLY A 129 -20.60 17.01 -18.92
N HIS A 130 -20.20 15.74 -18.96
CA HIS A 130 -20.80 14.64 -18.19
C HIS A 130 -19.72 13.79 -17.49
N PRO A 131 -18.99 14.35 -16.51
CA PRO A 131 -17.86 13.68 -15.87
C PRO A 131 -18.23 12.45 -15.03
N GLU A 132 -19.51 12.23 -14.74
CA GLU A 132 -19.99 11.04 -14.00
C GLU A 132 -20.47 9.91 -14.93
N ASN A 133 -20.50 10.13 -16.25
CA ASN A 133 -20.96 9.13 -17.22
C ASN A 133 -19.87 8.08 -17.48
N THR A 134 -19.77 7.10 -16.58
CA THR A 134 -18.78 6.02 -16.65
C THR A 134 -18.91 5.16 -17.91
N LYS A 135 -20.11 4.99 -18.46
CA LYS A 135 -20.35 4.24 -19.70
C LYS A 135 -19.56 4.85 -20.88
N ASN A 136 -19.63 6.16 -21.06
CA ASN A 136 -18.90 6.83 -22.14
C ASN A 136 -17.41 6.99 -21.84
N MET A 137 -17.02 7.05 -20.55
CA MET A 137 -15.60 6.95 -20.18
C MET A 137 -15.00 5.57 -20.51
N HIS A 138 -15.74 4.47 -20.33
CA HIS A 138 -15.31 3.14 -20.77
C HIS A 138 -15.14 3.09 -22.29
N LYS A 139 -16.07 3.68 -23.05
CA LYS A 139 -15.96 3.81 -24.52
C LYS A 139 -14.70 4.60 -24.91
N LEU A 140 -14.40 5.70 -24.21
CA LEU A 140 -13.21 6.53 -24.42
C LEU A 140 -11.91 5.77 -24.12
N ALA A 141 -11.84 5.10 -22.98
CA ALA A 141 -10.65 4.35 -22.59
C ALA A 141 -10.35 3.20 -23.57
N LYS A 142 -11.37 2.45 -23.99
CA LYS A 142 -11.24 1.40 -25.01
C LYS A 142 -10.80 1.95 -26.36
N HIS A 143 -11.37 3.09 -26.77
CA HIS A 143 -10.94 3.78 -27.98
C HIS A 143 -9.46 4.19 -27.91
N TYR A 144 -9.02 4.74 -26.77
CA TYR A 144 -7.62 5.07 -26.54
C TYR A 144 -6.68 3.87 -26.66
N LEU A 145 -7.06 2.72 -26.12
CA LEU A 145 -6.31 1.48 -26.31
C LEU A 145 -6.25 1.06 -27.78
N ALA A 146 -7.38 1.14 -28.50
CA ALA A 146 -7.45 0.77 -29.93
C ALA A 146 -6.55 1.64 -30.82
N ILE A 147 -6.29 2.89 -30.43
CA ILE A 147 -5.42 3.82 -31.17
C ILE A 147 -4.01 3.92 -30.58
N ASN A 148 -3.64 2.95 -29.73
CA ASN A 148 -2.33 2.84 -29.09
C ASN A 148 -1.93 4.07 -28.23
N GLN A 149 -2.89 4.66 -27.52
CA GLN A 149 -2.67 5.75 -26.55
C GLN A 149 -2.95 5.27 -25.11
N PRO A 150 -2.15 4.34 -24.57
CA PRO A 150 -2.43 3.69 -23.29
C PRO A 150 -2.36 4.62 -22.08
N GLU A 151 -1.57 5.69 -22.12
CA GLU A 151 -1.50 6.69 -21.04
C GLU A 151 -2.85 7.38 -20.84
N LYS A 152 -3.46 7.85 -21.92
CA LYS A 152 -4.80 8.48 -21.87
C LYS A 152 -5.90 7.50 -21.49
N ALA A 153 -5.75 6.22 -21.84
CA ALA A 153 -6.65 5.16 -21.40
C ALA A 153 -6.56 4.96 -19.89
N ALA A 154 -5.35 4.85 -19.32
CA ALA A 154 -5.13 4.72 -17.88
C ALA A 154 -5.71 5.90 -17.10
N ASP A 155 -5.47 7.14 -17.57
CA ASP A 155 -6.06 8.34 -16.98
C ASP A 155 -7.59 8.30 -16.98
N THR A 156 -8.18 7.81 -18.07
CA THR A 156 -9.64 7.69 -18.22
C THR A 156 -10.20 6.61 -17.29
N TYR A 157 -9.55 5.46 -17.15
CA TYR A 157 -9.95 4.43 -16.19
C TYR A 157 -9.82 4.91 -14.74
N ASN A 158 -8.76 5.65 -14.42
CA ASN A 158 -8.61 6.29 -13.11
C ASN A 158 -9.73 7.30 -12.83
N ALA A 159 -10.20 8.04 -13.84
CA ALA A 159 -11.38 8.91 -13.70
C ALA A 159 -12.66 8.11 -13.40
N ILE A 160 -12.86 6.95 -14.03
CA ILE A 160 -13.98 6.04 -13.73
C ILE A 160 -13.91 5.57 -12.28
N LEU A 161 -12.72 5.17 -11.80
CA LEU A 161 -12.53 4.67 -10.43
C LEU A 161 -12.76 5.74 -9.36
N LYS A 162 -12.62 7.03 -9.68
CA LYS A 162 -13.02 8.14 -8.79
C LYS A 162 -14.54 8.24 -8.64
N VAL A 163 -15.30 7.95 -9.69
CA VAL A 163 -16.78 7.95 -9.68
C VAL A 163 -17.33 6.64 -9.08
N ASN A 164 -16.77 5.50 -9.50
CA ASN A 164 -17.14 4.16 -9.04
C ASN A 164 -15.88 3.32 -8.68
N PRO A 165 -15.44 3.36 -7.40
CA PRO A 165 -14.28 2.60 -6.93
C PRO A 165 -14.40 1.08 -7.00
N ARG A 166 -15.61 0.55 -7.27
CA ARG A 166 -15.89 -0.89 -7.37
C ARG A 166 -16.04 -1.37 -8.82
N ASP A 167 -15.83 -0.51 -9.80
CA ASP A 167 -15.87 -0.87 -11.20
C ASP A 167 -14.74 -1.87 -11.55
N ILE A 168 -15.13 -3.13 -11.79
CA ILE A 168 -14.21 -4.24 -12.05
C ILE A 168 -13.51 -4.04 -13.40
N GLU A 169 -14.26 -3.58 -14.41
CA GLU A 169 -13.75 -3.35 -15.75
C GLU A 169 -12.71 -2.23 -15.75
N ALA A 170 -12.95 -1.15 -15.00
CA ALA A 170 -12.01 -0.04 -14.91
C ALA A 170 -10.74 -0.39 -14.13
N LYS A 171 -10.83 -1.21 -13.07
CA LYS A 171 -9.65 -1.70 -12.35
C LYS A 171 -8.75 -2.57 -13.22
N GLN A 172 -9.35 -3.42 -14.04
CA GLN A 172 -8.58 -4.26 -14.95
C GLN A 172 -8.02 -3.43 -16.11
N GLY A 173 -8.85 -2.58 -16.72
CA GLY A 173 -8.45 -1.72 -17.82
C GLY A 173 -7.33 -0.74 -17.47
N GLU A 174 -7.29 -0.21 -16.24
CA GLU A 174 -6.19 0.65 -15.77
C GLU A 174 -4.86 -0.11 -15.74
N LYS A 175 -4.85 -1.34 -15.20
CA LYS A 175 -3.65 -2.19 -15.18
C LYS A 175 -3.18 -2.57 -16.57
N ASP A 176 -4.13 -2.94 -17.45
CA ASP A 176 -3.82 -3.32 -18.83
C ASP A 176 -3.26 -2.12 -19.61
N ALA A 177 -3.83 -0.93 -19.41
CA ALA A 177 -3.33 0.31 -19.98
C ALA A 177 -1.95 0.69 -19.42
N ALA A 178 -1.71 0.56 -18.12
CA ALA A 178 -0.40 0.81 -17.52
C ALA A 178 0.68 -0.17 -18.04
N ALA A 179 0.31 -1.45 -18.23
CA ALA A 179 1.18 -2.45 -18.84
C ALA A 179 1.49 -2.11 -20.30
N MET A 180 0.49 -1.74 -21.11
CA MET A 180 0.69 -1.29 -22.49
C MET A 180 1.51 -0.01 -22.59
N SER A 181 1.33 0.94 -21.67
CA SER A 181 2.15 2.16 -21.60
C SER A 181 3.61 1.84 -21.31
N SER A 182 3.84 0.90 -20.38
CA SER A 182 5.19 0.41 -20.08
C SER A 182 5.83 -0.30 -21.28
N MET A 183 5.06 -1.10 -22.03
CA MET A 183 5.50 -1.75 -23.26
C MET A 183 5.78 -0.73 -24.39
N ASN A 184 4.94 0.30 -24.54
CA ASN A 184 5.12 1.34 -25.56
C ASN A 184 6.29 2.29 -25.25
N ARG A 185 6.50 2.66 -23.99
CA ARG A 185 7.71 3.39 -23.55
C ARG A 185 8.96 2.53 -23.66
N GLY A 186 8.83 1.21 -23.47
CA GLY A 186 9.90 0.23 -23.73
C GLY A 186 10.12 -0.11 -25.21
N GLY A 187 9.40 0.55 -26.14
CA GLY A 187 9.33 0.19 -27.56
C GLY A 187 9.86 1.25 -28.52
N TRP A 188 11.18 1.29 -28.71
CA TRP A 188 11.82 1.38 -30.04
C TRP A 188 11.55 2.57 -30.99
N ASN A 189 11.04 3.73 -30.53
CA ASN A 189 10.81 4.87 -31.46
C ASN A 189 10.97 6.27 -30.82
N SER A 190 12.14 6.58 -30.29
CA SER A 190 12.63 7.97 -30.26
C SER A 190 14.15 7.98 -30.39
N GLY A 191 14.64 8.67 -31.41
CA GLY A 191 16.01 8.61 -31.87
C GLY A 191 17.02 9.17 -30.87
N ASN A 192 17.88 8.27 -30.38
CA ASN A 192 19.31 8.51 -30.17
C ASN A 192 19.98 7.15 -29.95
N PHE A 193 21.00 6.81 -30.74
CA PHE A 193 21.65 5.48 -30.68
C PHE A 193 22.34 5.21 -29.32
N ASN A 194 22.68 6.27 -28.59
CA ASN A 194 23.20 6.17 -27.22
C ASN A 194 22.10 5.96 -26.17
N ASP A 195 20.93 6.55 -26.37
CA ASP A 195 19.78 6.38 -25.47
C ASP A 195 19.17 4.99 -25.65
N ALA A 196 19.08 4.48 -26.88
CA ALA A 196 18.66 3.10 -27.15
C ALA A 196 19.59 2.04 -26.52
N LYS A 197 20.89 2.31 -26.44
CA LYS A 197 21.85 1.41 -25.77
C LYS A 197 21.71 1.48 -24.25
N LYS A 198 21.44 2.67 -23.70
CA LYS A 198 21.18 2.91 -22.28
C LYS A 198 19.85 2.31 -21.84
N ASP A 199 18.80 2.48 -22.62
CA ASP A 199 17.45 1.96 -22.39
C ASP A 199 17.38 0.45 -22.59
N ALA A 200 18.11 -0.11 -23.57
CA ALA A 200 18.23 -1.57 -23.70
C ALA A 200 18.98 -2.19 -22.52
N THR A 201 20.03 -1.53 -21.99
CA THR A 201 20.66 -1.96 -20.75
C THR A 201 19.73 -1.78 -19.55
N GLU A 202 18.98 -0.69 -19.44
CA GLU A 202 18.11 -0.40 -18.30
C GLU A 202 16.84 -1.29 -18.29
N ALA A 203 16.28 -1.60 -19.46
CA ALA A 203 15.18 -2.56 -19.61
C ALA A 203 15.63 -4.00 -19.37
N ALA A 204 16.81 -4.40 -19.88
CA ALA A 204 17.39 -5.70 -19.57
C ALA A 204 17.72 -5.82 -18.07
N GLU A 205 18.17 -4.73 -17.44
CA GLU A 205 18.42 -4.65 -16.00
C GLU A 205 17.15 -4.71 -15.16
N LEU A 206 16.07 -4.05 -15.59
CA LEU A 206 14.76 -4.14 -14.93
C LEU A 206 14.12 -5.53 -15.10
N GLU A 207 14.27 -6.15 -16.27
CA GLU A 207 13.88 -7.54 -16.49
C GLU A 207 14.70 -8.49 -15.60
N MET A 208 16.00 -8.25 -15.51
CA MET A 208 16.92 -9.01 -14.66
C MET A 208 16.61 -8.83 -13.16
N LEU A 209 16.25 -7.62 -12.73
CA LEU A 209 15.76 -7.32 -11.39
C LEU A 209 14.45 -8.03 -11.04
N SER A 210 13.57 -8.17 -12.03
CA SER A 210 12.31 -8.89 -11.89
C SER A 210 12.50 -10.41 -11.88
N ARG A 211 13.64 -10.93 -12.34
CA ARG A 211 13.97 -12.35 -12.24
C ARG A 211 14.38 -12.69 -10.80
N GLN A 212 13.62 -13.57 -10.17
CA GLN A 212 13.94 -14.08 -8.83
C GLN A 212 15.21 -14.97 -8.78
N GLY A 213 15.76 -15.37 -9.93
CA GLY A 213 16.86 -16.33 -10.05
C GLY A 213 18.21 -15.75 -10.50
N MET A 214 18.55 -14.51 -10.11
CA MET A 214 19.89 -13.97 -10.38
C MET A 214 20.97 -14.76 -9.63
N THR A 215 22.12 -14.96 -10.27
CA THR A 215 23.33 -15.48 -9.58
C THR A 215 23.93 -14.41 -8.68
N GLN A 216 24.78 -14.82 -7.73
CA GLN A 216 25.46 -13.89 -6.83
C GLN A 216 26.29 -12.85 -7.59
N ASP A 217 27.15 -13.28 -8.52
CA ASP A 217 27.99 -12.40 -9.35
C ASP A 217 27.16 -11.34 -10.11
N GLN A 218 25.99 -11.73 -10.62
CA GLN A 218 25.08 -10.84 -11.31
C GLN A 218 24.48 -9.78 -10.37
N MET A 219 24.11 -10.18 -9.15
CA MET A 219 23.61 -9.24 -8.14
C MET A 219 24.70 -8.26 -7.70
N GLU A 220 25.96 -8.70 -7.57
CA GLU A 220 27.10 -7.85 -7.22
C GLU A 220 27.42 -6.82 -8.32
N GLN A 221 27.44 -7.24 -9.59
CA GLN A 221 27.62 -6.33 -10.73
C GLN A 221 26.52 -5.27 -10.78
N PHE A 222 25.27 -5.70 -10.56
CA PHE A 222 24.13 -4.80 -10.59
C PHE A 222 24.10 -3.86 -9.37
N LEU A 223 24.55 -4.33 -8.20
CA LEU A 223 24.75 -3.51 -7.02
C LEU A 223 25.80 -2.42 -7.27
N ALA A 224 26.94 -2.74 -7.89
CA ALA A 224 27.98 -1.76 -8.23
C ALA A 224 27.43 -0.62 -9.10
N LYS A 225 26.64 -0.96 -10.13
CA LYS A 225 25.96 0.04 -10.98
C LYS A 225 24.94 0.87 -10.17
N THR A 226 24.17 0.22 -9.30
CA THR A 226 23.19 0.89 -8.45
C THR A 226 23.86 1.87 -7.48
N ILE A 227 25.06 1.55 -6.97
CA ILE A 227 25.85 2.46 -6.13
C ILE A 227 26.30 3.70 -6.91
N GLU A 228 26.71 3.56 -8.18
CA GLU A 228 27.02 4.73 -9.03
C GLU A 228 25.81 5.65 -9.21
N GLN A 229 24.63 5.06 -9.43
CA GLN A 229 23.36 5.79 -9.53
C GLN A 229 23.02 6.51 -8.22
N TYR A 230 23.20 5.83 -7.07
CA TYR A 230 23.00 6.42 -5.75
C TYR A 230 23.96 7.60 -5.49
N ASN A 231 25.22 7.47 -5.90
CA ASN A 231 26.19 8.56 -5.77
C ASN A 231 25.84 9.79 -6.62
N ALA A 232 25.13 9.61 -7.73
CA ALA A 232 24.64 10.71 -8.58
C ALA A 232 23.40 11.39 -7.99
N ASP A 233 22.48 10.63 -7.38
CA ASP A 233 21.31 11.16 -6.68
C ASP A 233 20.95 10.28 -5.48
N GLN A 234 21.35 10.72 -4.29
CA GLN A 234 21.12 10.01 -3.04
C GLN A 234 19.66 10.05 -2.59
N THR A 235 18.86 10.98 -3.11
CA THR A 235 17.47 11.20 -2.66
C THR A 235 16.45 10.41 -3.48
N ASN A 236 16.88 9.76 -4.56
CA ASN A 236 16.00 8.94 -5.37
C ASN A 236 15.63 7.64 -4.65
N ILE A 237 14.44 7.63 -4.05
CA ILE A 237 13.92 6.50 -3.27
C ILE A 237 13.87 5.18 -4.05
N LEU A 238 13.69 5.20 -5.38
CA LEU A 238 13.69 3.98 -6.19
C LEU A 238 15.08 3.34 -6.25
N ILE A 239 16.13 4.16 -6.38
CA ILE A 239 17.52 3.71 -6.37
C ILE A 239 17.87 3.15 -4.99
N VAL A 240 17.50 3.87 -3.92
CA VAL A 240 17.74 3.41 -2.53
C VAL A 240 17.04 2.07 -2.28
N LYS A 241 15.75 1.92 -2.63
CA LYS A 241 15.00 0.66 -2.44
C LYS A 241 15.60 -0.51 -3.22
N ARG A 242 16.08 -0.25 -4.45
CA ARG A 242 16.75 -1.26 -5.29
C ARG A 242 18.07 -1.70 -4.65
N MET A 243 18.87 -0.75 -4.17
CA MET A 243 20.13 -1.03 -3.50
C MET A 243 19.90 -1.86 -2.23
N SER A 244 18.89 -1.52 -1.43
CA SER A 244 18.50 -2.29 -0.25
C SER A 244 18.10 -3.74 -0.58
N ASP A 245 17.28 -3.95 -1.63
CA ASP A 245 16.87 -5.30 -2.06
C ASP A 245 18.08 -6.14 -2.49
N LEU A 246 19.04 -5.55 -3.21
CA LEU A 246 20.26 -6.26 -3.63
C LEU A 246 21.14 -6.64 -2.45
N TYR A 247 21.36 -5.73 -1.50
CA TYR A 247 22.08 -6.05 -0.26
C TYR A 247 21.37 -7.15 0.53
N GLU A 248 20.03 -7.13 0.59
CA GLU A 248 19.27 -8.18 1.29
C GLU A 248 19.44 -9.54 0.61
N ARG A 249 19.31 -9.61 -0.71
CA ARG A 249 19.47 -10.87 -1.48
C ARG A 249 20.90 -11.42 -1.45
N LEU A 250 21.90 -10.55 -1.33
CA LEU A 250 23.30 -10.92 -1.12
C LEU A 250 23.61 -11.34 0.33
N GLY A 251 22.64 -11.23 1.24
CA GLY A 251 22.80 -11.59 2.66
C GLY A 251 23.44 -10.51 3.53
N HIS A 252 23.71 -9.32 2.99
CA HIS A 252 24.20 -8.15 3.73
C HIS A 252 23.04 -7.44 4.44
N LEU A 253 22.41 -8.15 5.39
CA LEU A 253 21.14 -7.73 5.99
C LEU A 253 21.24 -6.43 6.80
N GLU A 254 22.36 -6.17 7.48
CA GLU A 254 22.57 -4.91 8.23
C GLU A 254 22.67 -3.70 7.29
N THR A 255 23.42 -3.85 6.19
CA THR A 255 23.55 -2.81 5.16
C THR A 255 22.22 -2.57 4.47
N ALA A 256 21.49 -3.64 4.15
CA ALA A 256 20.14 -3.55 3.59
C ALA A 256 19.20 -2.80 4.53
N LEU A 257 19.22 -3.12 5.83
CA LEU A 257 18.40 -2.44 6.85
C LEU A 257 18.72 -0.94 6.92
N THR A 258 20.01 -0.58 6.91
CA THR A 258 20.45 0.83 6.91
C THR A 258 19.87 1.62 5.73
N PHE A 259 19.93 1.06 4.51
CA PHE A 259 19.37 1.73 3.34
C PHE A 259 17.85 1.69 3.30
N TYR A 260 17.20 0.64 3.83
CA TYR A 260 15.75 0.63 3.97
C TYR A 260 15.25 1.65 5.00
N ASP A 261 15.95 1.85 6.11
CA ASP A 261 15.67 2.91 7.08
C ASP A 261 15.84 4.30 6.44
N TYR A 262 16.89 4.48 5.63
CA TYR A 262 17.05 5.71 4.86
C TYR A 262 15.92 5.93 3.85
N ALA A 263 15.52 4.90 3.09
CA ALA A 263 14.38 4.96 2.17
C ALA A 263 13.07 5.31 2.90
N LEU A 264 12.86 4.77 4.11
CA LEU A 264 11.70 5.09 4.94
C LEU A 264 11.75 6.54 5.43
N SER A 265 12.93 7.09 5.72
CA SER A 265 13.09 8.51 6.08
C SER A 265 12.71 9.47 4.94
N LEU A 266 12.92 9.06 3.68
CA LEU A 266 12.52 9.82 2.49
C LEU A 266 11.01 9.75 2.23
N ASN A 267 10.34 8.67 2.63
CA ASN A 267 8.90 8.51 2.52
C ASN A 267 8.28 7.82 3.76
N PRO A 268 8.07 8.55 4.86
CA PRO A 268 7.57 7.97 6.12
C PRO A 268 6.14 7.40 6.02
N GLY A 269 5.39 7.75 4.97
CA GLY A 269 4.02 7.28 4.75
C GLY A 269 3.91 5.93 4.04
N ASP A 270 5.02 5.33 3.58
CA ASP A 270 5.02 4.02 2.92
C ASP A 270 4.87 2.89 3.94
N VAL A 271 3.61 2.52 4.23
CA VAL A 271 3.26 1.44 5.18
C VAL A 271 3.86 0.09 4.78
N ALA A 272 4.00 -0.18 3.48
CA ALA A 272 4.58 -1.45 3.01
C ALA A 272 6.09 -1.49 3.29
N LEU A 273 6.79 -0.37 3.05
CA LEU A 273 8.20 -0.22 3.38
C LEU A 273 8.42 -0.25 4.90
N GLN A 274 7.55 0.38 5.68
CA GLN A 274 7.63 0.35 7.15
C GLN A 274 7.57 -1.09 7.68
N ARG A 275 6.65 -1.92 7.16
CA ARG A 275 6.57 -3.35 7.54
C ARG A 275 7.83 -4.11 7.14
N LYS A 276 8.32 -3.89 5.91
CA LYS A 276 9.54 -4.54 5.40
C LYS A 276 10.77 -4.20 6.27
N VAL A 277 10.93 -2.95 6.67
CA VAL A 277 11.98 -2.49 7.59
C VAL A 277 11.87 -3.21 8.93
N GLU A 278 10.68 -3.30 9.49
CA GLU A 278 10.47 -3.94 10.80
C GLU A 278 10.73 -5.46 10.73
N ASP A 279 10.27 -6.14 9.69
CA ASP A 279 10.54 -7.57 9.48
C ASP A 279 12.05 -7.83 9.34
N LEU A 280 12.75 -7.00 8.56
CA LEU A 280 14.19 -7.12 8.37
C LEU A 280 14.96 -6.79 9.66
N ARG A 281 14.54 -5.77 10.41
CA ARG A 281 15.13 -5.40 11.71
C ARG A 281 15.04 -6.55 12.70
N ASN A 282 13.87 -7.18 12.80
CA ASN A 282 13.68 -8.35 13.66
C ASN A 282 14.61 -9.50 13.22
N LYS A 283 14.73 -9.77 11.92
CA LYS A 283 15.63 -10.79 11.38
C LYS A 283 17.11 -10.52 11.69
N VAL A 284 17.56 -9.26 11.52
CA VAL A 284 18.93 -8.85 11.85
C VAL A 284 19.20 -9.04 13.34
N GLN A 285 18.27 -8.60 14.19
CA GLN A 285 18.36 -8.76 15.64
C GLN A 285 18.37 -10.24 16.08
N ASP A 286 17.57 -11.10 15.44
CA ASP A 286 17.56 -12.54 15.74
C ASP A 286 18.91 -13.20 15.41
N LEU A 287 19.51 -12.84 14.27
CA LEU A 287 20.84 -13.33 13.89
C LEU A 287 21.93 -12.83 14.84
N GLN A 288 21.88 -11.55 15.21
CA GLN A 288 22.81 -10.94 16.15
C GLN A 288 22.72 -11.59 17.54
N ILE A 289 21.49 -11.84 18.04
CA ILE A 289 21.29 -12.58 19.29
C ILE A 289 21.87 -13.99 19.18
N ALA A 290 21.58 -14.73 18.10
CA ALA A 290 22.06 -16.09 17.93
C ALA A 290 23.59 -16.19 17.79
N GLU A 291 24.23 -15.16 17.24
CA GLU A 291 25.69 -15.06 17.21
C GLU A 291 26.26 -14.83 18.60
N PHE A 292 25.77 -13.82 19.33
CA PHE A 292 26.21 -13.57 20.70
C PHE A 292 25.97 -14.74 21.63
N GLU A 293 24.83 -15.44 21.52
CA GLU A 293 24.54 -16.62 22.33
C GLU A 293 25.52 -17.76 22.05
N ARG A 294 25.89 -18.01 20.78
CA ARG A 294 26.91 -19.00 20.43
C ARG A 294 28.27 -18.65 21.00
N GLU A 295 28.64 -17.37 21.00
CA GLU A 295 29.91 -16.92 21.57
C GLU A 295 29.93 -17.02 23.10
N ILE A 296 28.80 -16.68 23.75
CA ILE A 296 28.60 -16.83 25.20
C ILE A 296 28.71 -18.30 25.61
N GLU A 297 28.14 -19.22 24.84
CA GLU A 297 28.22 -20.66 25.11
C GLU A 297 29.63 -21.22 24.85
N ALA A 298 30.30 -20.76 23.80
CA ALA A 298 31.63 -21.25 23.43
C ALA A 298 32.72 -20.84 24.43
N ASN A 299 32.65 -19.63 25.00
CA ASN A 299 33.59 -19.18 26.03
C ASN A 299 32.92 -18.25 27.05
N PRO A 300 32.27 -18.81 28.08
CA PRO A 300 31.55 -18.04 29.09
C PRO A 300 32.39 -17.08 29.93
N ASP A 301 33.73 -17.21 29.90
CA ASP A 301 34.68 -16.43 30.71
C ASP A 301 35.53 -15.48 29.84
N ALA A 302 35.14 -15.25 28.58
CA ALA A 302 35.83 -14.30 27.70
C ALA A 302 35.77 -12.86 28.25
N PRO A 303 36.80 -12.02 28.04
CA PRO A 303 36.83 -10.65 28.59
C PRO A 303 35.66 -9.74 28.16
N ASP A 304 35.05 -10.01 26.99
CA ASP A 304 33.96 -9.24 26.38
C ASP A 304 32.58 -9.90 26.58
N ILE A 305 32.49 -10.97 27.38
CA ILE A 305 31.28 -11.80 27.46
C ILE A 305 30.11 -11.10 28.16
N ASP A 306 30.41 -10.29 29.18
CA ASP A 306 29.40 -9.53 29.90
C ASP A 306 28.81 -8.42 29.02
N ASP A 307 29.62 -7.80 28.17
CA ASP A 307 29.16 -6.83 27.18
C ASP A 307 28.21 -7.48 26.17
N LYS A 308 28.51 -8.70 25.71
CA LYS A 308 27.62 -9.46 24.81
C LYS A 308 26.30 -9.83 25.49
N ARG A 309 26.35 -10.27 26.75
CA ARG A 309 25.14 -10.52 27.56
C ARG A 309 24.29 -9.26 27.70
N ALA A 310 24.92 -8.12 27.96
CA ALA A 310 24.23 -6.83 28.04
C ALA A 310 23.60 -6.44 26.70
N GLN A 311 24.29 -6.66 25.58
CA GLN A 311 23.74 -6.40 24.23
C GLN A 311 22.54 -7.28 23.91
N VAL A 312 22.60 -8.59 24.18
CA VAL A 312 21.46 -9.50 23.99
C VAL A 312 20.26 -9.06 24.85
N ALA A 313 20.52 -8.71 26.12
CA ALA A 313 19.49 -8.22 27.03
C ALA A 313 18.85 -6.92 26.52
N GLU A 314 19.67 -5.99 26.01
CA GLU A 314 19.19 -4.71 25.47
C GLU A 314 18.35 -4.90 24.20
N ILE A 315 18.78 -5.74 23.26
CA ILE A 315 18.00 -6.05 22.04
C ILE A 315 16.64 -6.64 22.43
N ARG A 316 16.62 -7.62 23.35
CA ARG A 316 15.37 -8.22 23.85
C ARG A 316 14.48 -7.19 24.54
N ARG A 317 15.06 -6.29 25.33
CA ARG A 317 14.33 -5.20 25.99
C ARG A 317 13.69 -4.25 24.97
N GLN A 318 14.43 -3.83 23.94
CA GLN A 318 13.91 -2.94 22.90
C GLN A 318 12.73 -3.56 22.15
N ARG A 319 12.82 -4.85 21.78
CA ARG A 319 11.71 -5.57 21.14
C ARG A 319 10.50 -5.69 22.07
N GLY A 320 10.74 -6.02 23.34
CA GLY A 320 9.68 -6.04 24.36
C GLY A 320 8.98 -4.68 24.50
N MET A 321 9.73 -3.58 24.46
CA MET A 321 9.17 -2.22 24.54
C MET A 321 8.26 -1.88 23.36
N ALA A 322 8.53 -2.36 22.14
CA ALA A 322 7.65 -2.13 20.99
C ALA A 322 6.28 -2.81 21.20
N VAL A 323 6.28 -4.07 21.64
CA VAL A 323 5.06 -4.83 21.96
C VAL A 323 4.29 -4.16 23.10
N ILE A 324 5.00 -3.72 24.14
CA ILE A 324 4.42 -2.97 25.27
C ILE A 324 3.75 -1.68 24.78
N ASN A 325 4.41 -0.90 23.91
CA ASN A 325 3.87 0.35 23.41
C ASN A 325 2.59 0.15 22.61
N GLU A 326 2.52 -0.88 21.77
CA GLU A 326 1.29 -1.23 21.05
C GLU A 326 0.18 -1.67 22.01
N ALA A 327 0.48 -2.57 22.94
CA ALA A 327 -0.47 -3.02 23.94
C ALA A 327 -0.99 -1.85 24.80
N LYS A 328 -0.10 -0.94 25.19
CA LYS A 328 -0.43 0.27 25.94
C LYS A 328 -1.34 1.19 25.14
N ALA A 329 -1.03 1.44 23.86
CA ALA A 329 -1.91 2.24 22.99
C ALA A 329 -3.31 1.61 22.80
N ARG A 330 -3.43 0.28 22.88
CA ARG A 330 -4.74 -0.41 22.88
C ARG A 330 -5.50 -0.20 24.20
N VAL A 331 -4.81 -0.30 25.34
CA VAL A 331 -5.40 0.00 26.65
C VAL A 331 -5.80 1.47 26.76
N ASP A 332 -4.98 2.41 26.30
CA ASP A 332 -5.28 3.85 26.33
C ASP A 332 -6.52 4.20 25.50
N ARG A 333 -6.73 3.52 24.38
CA ARG A 333 -7.95 3.66 23.56
C ARG A 333 -9.19 3.08 24.23
N ASN A 334 -9.05 1.99 24.99
CA ASN A 334 -10.15 1.30 25.66
C ASN A 334 -9.80 0.96 27.13
N PRO A 335 -9.76 1.95 28.05
CA PRO A 335 -9.21 1.74 29.39
C PRO A 335 -10.03 0.80 30.29
N THR A 336 -11.29 0.56 29.96
CA THR A 336 -12.18 -0.33 30.72
C THR A 336 -12.09 -1.79 30.28
N ASP A 337 -11.45 -2.08 29.15
CA ASP A 337 -11.32 -3.44 28.64
C ASP A 337 -10.26 -4.22 29.43
N LYS A 338 -10.73 -5.14 30.25
CA LYS A 338 -9.90 -5.97 31.12
C LYS A 338 -9.12 -7.05 30.37
N ASN A 339 -9.53 -7.45 29.16
CA ASN A 339 -8.73 -8.34 28.32
C ASN A 339 -7.48 -7.60 27.82
N LEU A 340 -7.62 -6.35 27.38
CA LEU A 340 -6.47 -5.55 26.94
C LEU A 340 -5.48 -5.30 28.07
N ARG A 341 -5.97 -5.13 29.30
CA ARG A 341 -5.10 -5.03 30.49
C ARG A 341 -4.36 -6.33 30.78
N TYR A 342 -4.97 -7.48 30.54
CA TYR A 342 -4.27 -8.75 30.63
C TYR A 342 -3.14 -8.83 29.60
N GLU A 343 -3.43 -8.48 28.34
CA GLU A 343 -2.44 -8.50 27.25
C GLU A 343 -1.27 -7.53 27.53
N LEU A 344 -1.54 -6.32 28.04
CA LEU A 344 -0.50 -5.38 28.46
C LEU A 344 0.32 -5.92 29.65
N GLY A 345 -0.34 -6.49 30.65
CA GLY A 345 0.34 -7.11 31.79
C GLY A 345 1.22 -8.30 31.36
N GLN A 346 0.77 -9.06 30.37
CA GLN A 346 1.54 -10.14 29.77
C GLN A 346 2.77 -9.62 29.02
N ALA A 347 2.62 -8.57 28.19
CA ALA A 347 3.73 -7.94 27.49
C ALA A 347 4.80 -7.40 28.47
N TYR A 348 4.38 -6.76 29.57
CA TYR A 348 5.30 -6.33 30.62
C TYR A 348 6.02 -7.51 31.29
N PHE A 349 5.31 -8.61 31.58
CA PHE A 349 5.90 -9.81 32.17
C PHE A 349 6.96 -10.44 31.27
N GLU A 350 6.67 -10.60 29.97
CA GLU A 350 7.60 -11.15 28.98
C GLU A 350 8.84 -10.27 28.82
N ALA A 351 8.70 -8.95 28.95
CA ALA A 351 9.82 -8.01 28.96
C ALA A 351 10.59 -7.93 30.30
N GLY A 352 10.22 -8.73 31.32
CA GLY A 352 10.83 -8.68 32.65
C GLY A 352 10.44 -7.47 33.50
N MET A 353 9.51 -6.65 33.03
CA MET A 353 9.00 -5.45 33.70
C MET A 353 7.90 -5.81 34.72
N TYR A 354 8.27 -6.60 35.72
CA TYR A 354 7.33 -7.19 36.67
C TYR A 354 6.57 -6.15 37.50
N THR A 355 7.19 -4.99 37.80
CA THR A 355 6.55 -3.94 38.61
C THR A 355 5.39 -3.30 37.85
N GLU A 356 5.56 -3.09 36.55
CA GLU A 356 4.60 -2.50 35.63
C GLU A 356 3.49 -3.50 35.25
N ALA A 357 3.82 -4.80 35.20
CA ALA A 357 2.85 -5.87 34.96
C ALA A 357 1.79 -5.97 36.09
N LEU A 358 2.20 -5.80 37.35
CA LEU A 358 1.34 -6.01 38.53
C LEU A 358 0.01 -5.22 38.50
N PRO A 359 -0.01 -3.87 38.34
CA PRO A 359 -1.26 -3.12 38.35
C PRO A 359 -2.19 -3.50 37.19
N GLU A 360 -1.64 -3.81 36.01
CA GLU A 360 -2.44 -4.20 34.85
C GLU A 360 -3.08 -5.58 35.05
N LEU A 361 -2.33 -6.54 35.58
CA LEU A 361 -2.84 -7.87 35.88
C LEU A 361 -3.84 -7.87 37.06
N GLN A 362 -3.64 -7.00 38.06
CA GLN A 362 -4.62 -6.79 39.14
C GLN A 362 -5.95 -6.30 38.59
N GLN A 363 -5.94 -5.38 37.63
CA GLN A 363 -7.16 -4.95 36.97
C GLN A 363 -7.76 -6.04 36.09
N ALA A 364 -6.94 -6.80 35.36
CA ALA A 364 -7.38 -7.89 34.51
C ALA A 364 -8.08 -9.02 35.28
N LYS A 365 -7.67 -9.25 36.53
CA LYS A 365 -8.25 -10.27 37.44
C LYS A 365 -9.76 -10.12 37.68
N SER A 366 -10.33 -8.93 37.46
CA SER A 366 -11.78 -8.71 37.59
C SER A 366 -12.59 -9.26 36.42
N ASN A 367 -11.96 -9.69 35.34
CA ASN A 367 -12.62 -10.30 34.19
C ASN A 367 -12.72 -11.82 34.37
N PRO A 368 -13.93 -12.40 34.43
CA PRO A 368 -14.10 -13.84 34.64
C PRO A 368 -13.33 -14.73 33.64
N LYS A 369 -13.21 -14.30 32.38
CA LYS A 369 -12.50 -15.08 31.33
C LYS A 369 -10.98 -15.05 31.48
N MET A 370 -10.44 -13.97 32.04
CA MET A 370 -8.98 -13.79 32.20
C MET A 370 -8.52 -14.01 33.64
N ARG A 371 -9.45 -14.15 34.60
CA ARG A 371 -9.17 -14.18 36.03
C ARG A 371 -8.06 -15.16 36.41
N ILE A 372 -8.20 -16.44 36.06
CA ILE A 372 -7.21 -17.48 36.39
C ILE A 372 -5.86 -17.17 35.73
N LYS A 373 -5.86 -16.79 34.45
CA LYS A 373 -4.64 -16.45 33.72
C LYS A 373 -3.93 -15.24 34.34
N ALA A 374 -4.67 -14.22 34.75
CA ALA A 374 -4.16 -13.05 35.42
C ALA A 374 -3.58 -13.37 36.80
N ILE A 375 -4.25 -14.23 37.59
CA ILE A 375 -3.75 -14.67 38.91
C ILE A 375 -2.46 -15.51 38.75
N LEU A 376 -2.42 -16.44 37.80
CA LEU A 376 -1.22 -17.22 37.47
C LEU A 376 -0.06 -16.29 37.11
N LEU A 377 -0.29 -15.29 36.26
CA LEU A 377 0.76 -14.37 35.87
C LEU A 377 1.18 -13.41 37.00
N LEU A 378 0.25 -12.98 37.86
CA LEU A 378 0.56 -12.24 39.09
C LEU A 378 1.47 -13.06 40.02
N GLY A 379 1.15 -14.34 40.22
CA GLY A 379 1.97 -15.24 41.03
C GLY A 379 3.40 -15.35 40.49
N ARG A 380 3.54 -15.46 39.16
CA ARG A 380 4.85 -15.45 38.49
C ARG A 380 5.58 -14.11 38.65
N CYS A 381 4.89 -12.97 38.52
CA CYS A 381 5.49 -11.66 38.78
C CYS A 381 6.05 -11.57 40.21
N PHE A 382 5.28 -12.02 41.21
CA PHE A 382 5.72 -12.01 42.60
C PHE A 382 6.93 -12.94 42.83
N GLU A 383 6.90 -14.14 42.27
CA GLU A 383 8.00 -15.11 42.34
C GLU A 383 9.29 -14.55 41.74
N ARG A 384 9.23 -13.94 40.55
CA ARG A 384 10.39 -13.31 39.90
C ARG A 384 10.96 -12.13 40.68
N LYS A 385 10.13 -11.48 41.51
CA LYS A 385 10.54 -10.42 42.45
C LYS A 385 10.97 -10.96 43.82
N ASN A 386 11.10 -12.28 43.98
CA ASN A 386 11.38 -12.97 45.25
C ASN A 386 10.34 -12.73 46.37
N MET A 387 9.13 -12.26 46.01
CA MET A 387 7.99 -12.10 46.93
C MET A 387 7.21 -13.42 47.02
N ASN A 388 7.89 -14.46 47.51
CA ASN A 388 7.41 -15.85 47.46
C ASN A 388 6.10 -16.07 48.26
N ASP A 389 5.88 -15.30 49.31
CA ASP A 389 4.63 -15.32 50.10
C ASP A 389 3.42 -14.90 49.27
N LEU A 390 3.51 -13.79 48.55
CA LEU A 390 2.45 -13.29 47.65
C LEU A 390 2.25 -14.20 46.43
N ALA A 391 3.35 -14.77 45.91
CA ALA A 391 3.29 -15.76 44.85
C ALA A 391 2.50 -17.00 45.27
N ARG A 392 2.80 -17.54 46.46
CA ARG A 392 2.08 -18.68 47.05
C ARG A 392 0.59 -18.37 47.22
N THR A 393 0.25 -17.20 47.78
CA THR A 393 -1.15 -16.79 47.93
C THR A 393 -1.88 -16.71 46.59
N SER A 394 -1.23 -16.19 45.55
CA SER A 394 -1.80 -16.09 44.20
C SER A 394 -2.05 -17.48 43.61
N PHE A 395 -1.07 -18.39 43.67
CA PHE A 395 -1.25 -19.75 43.15
C PHE A 395 -2.27 -20.56 43.94
N MET A 396 -2.35 -20.39 45.26
CA MET A 396 -3.42 -21.00 46.08
C MET A 396 -4.81 -20.47 45.73
N GLU A 397 -4.94 -19.18 45.42
CA GLU A 397 -6.22 -18.62 44.96
C GLU A 397 -6.64 -19.24 43.63
N ALA A 398 -5.73 -19.29 42.66
CA ALA A 398 -6.00 -19.91 41.36
C ALA A 398 -6.33 -21.40 41.47
N SER A 399 -5.63 -22.16 42.33
CA SER A 399 -5.85 -23.61 42.48
C SER A 399 -7.21 -23.93 43.09
N LYS A 400 -7.70 -23.09 44.01
CA LYS A 400 -9.03 -23.23 44.63
C LYS A 400 -10.16 -22.94 43.66
N GLU A 401 -9.99 -21.99 42.76
CA GLU A 401 -11.01 -21.65 41.75
C GLU A 401 -11.07 -22.65 40.60
N LEU A 402 -9.96 -23.32 40.29
CA LEU A 402 -9.91 -24.40 39.31
C LEU A 402 -10.44 -25.70 39.92
N LEU A 403 -11.69 -26.04 39.60
CA LEU A 403 -12.33 -27.26 40.11
C LEU A 403 -11.92 -28.52 39.35
N VAL A 404 -11.61 -28.38 38.06
CA VAL A 404 -11.22 -29.49 37.18
C VAL A 404 -9.70 -29.59 37.11
N MET A 405 -9.17 -30.81 37.20
CA MET A 405 -7.74 -31.07 37.04
C MET A 405 -7.32 -31.06 35.56
N ASP A 406 -7.36 -29.87 34.97
CA ASP A 406 -6.91 -29.63 33.59
C ASP A 406 -5.43 -29.23 33.52
N ALA A 407 -4.94 -28.91 32.32
CA ALA A 407 -3.56 -28.48 32.12
C ALA A 407 -3.21 -27.21 32.93
N THR A 408 -4.16 -26.28 33.08
CA THR A 408 -3.98 -25.04 33.83
C THR A 408 -3.86 -25.31 35.32
N LYS A 409 -4.71 -26.18 35.89
CA LYS A 409 -4.65 -26.54 37.31
C LYS A 409 -3.34 -27.25 37.64
N LYS A 410 -2.90 -28.18 36.79
CA LYS A 410 -1.60 -28.84 36.93
C LYS A 410 -0.45 -27.84 36.91
N GLU A 411 -0.49 -26.86 36.01
CA GLU A 411 0.51 -25.79 35.95
C GLU A 411 0.51 -24.94 37.23
N VAL A 412 -0.65 -24.48 37.70
CA VAL A 412 -0.78 -23.70 38.94
C VAL A 412 -0.26 -24.46 40.16
N LEU A 413 -0.61 -25.74 40.30
CA LEU A 413 -0.13 -26.59 41.40
C LEU A 413 1.38 -26.81 41.34
N TYR A 414 1.94 -26.94 40.13
CA TYR A 414 3.37 -27.10 39.95
C TYR A 414 4.14 -25.83 40.35
N GLU A 415 3.64 -24.65 39.96
CA GLU A 415 4.21 -23.37 40.38
C GLU A 415 4.06 -23.15 41.89
N LEU A 416 2.93 -23.56 42.48
CA LEU A 416 2.71 -23.54 43.93
C LEU A 416 3.73 -24.42 44.67
N ALA A 417 4.04 -25.60 44.14
CA ALA A 417 5.03 -26.50 44.72
C ALA A 417 6.44 -25.87 44.68
N ASN A 418 6.83 -25.32 43.53
CA ASN A 418 8.14 -24.67 43.36
C ASN A 418 8.31 -23.48 44.31
N VAL A 419 7.29 -22.63 44.46
CA VAL A 419 7.34 -21.51 45.39
C VAL A 419 7.36 -21.98 46.84
N SER A 420 6.59 -23.01 47.19
CA SER A 420 6.60 -23.60 48.54
C SER A 420 7.98 -24.13 48.90
N GLU A 421 8.69 -24.77 47.97
CA GLU A 421 10.09 -25.20 48.19
C GLU A 421 11.05 -24.04 48.40
N LYS A 422 10.92 -22.96 47.62
CA LYS A 422 11.72 -21.73 47.83
C LYS A 422 11.49 -21.11 49.21
N MET A 423 10.29 -21.29 49.77
CA MET A 423 9.95 -20.87 51.13
C MET A 423 10.39 -21.88 52.21
N GLY A 424 10.93 -23.04 51.85
CA GLY A 424 11.25 -24.13 52.77
C GLY A 424 10.05 -24.97 53.22
N ASP A 425 8.85 -24.71 52.68
CA ASP A 425 7.62 -25.45 52.97
C ASP A 425 7.55 -26.74 52.14
N ARG A 426 8.33 -27.74 52.56
CA ARG A 426 8.38 -29.05 51.90
C ARG A 426 7.04 -29.79 51.96
N ALA A 427 6.29 -29.60 53.04
CA ALA A 427 4.99 -30.26 53.22
C ALA A 427 3.98 -29.73 52.19
N GLY A 428 3.85 -28.40 52.07
CA GLY A 428 2.97 -27.76 51.09
C GLY A 428 3.38 -28.05 49.64
N SER A 429 4.69 -28.12 49.36
CA SER A 429 5.17 -28.55 48.04
C SER A 429 4.72 -29.96 47.70
N LEU A 430 4.98 -30.92 48.61
CA LEU A 430 4.65 -32.31 48.38
C LEU A 430 3.13 -32.54 48.25
N GLU A 431 2.31 -31.79 48.99
CA GLU A 431 0.86 -31.82 48.87
C GLU A 431 0.40 -31.41 47.46
N ALA A 432 0.87 -30.28 46.96
CA ALA A 432 0.54 -29.80 45.61
C ALA A 432 1.03 -30.77 44.52
N LEU A 433 2.22 -31.34 44.67
CA LEU A 433 2.75 -32.34 43.72
C LEU A 433 1.95 -33.65 43.74
N LYS A 434 1.48 -34.10 44.91
CA LYS A 434 0.64 -35.30 45.04
C LYS A 434 -0.71 -35.14 44.34
N GLU A 435 -1.31 -33.95 44.37
CA GLU A 435 -2.52 -33.66 43.60
C GLU A 435 -2.29 -33.86 42.10
N ILE A 436 -1.15 -33.38 41.57
CA ILE A 436 -0.79 -33.59 40.16
C ILE A 436 -0.53 -35.08 39.90
N TYR A 437 0.30 -35.72 40.72
CA TYR A 437 0.70 -37.12 40.58
C TYR A 437 -0.50 -38.07 40.49
N ASN A 438 -1.51 -37.87 41.35
CA ASN A 438 -2.72 -38.70 41.36
C ASN A 438 -3.56 -38.57 40.08
N ALA A 439 -3.46 -37.43 39.38
CA ALA A 439 -4.21 -37.17 38.15
C ALA A 439 -3.42 -37.43 36.88
N ASP A 440 -2.10 -37.20 36.91
CA ASP A 440 -1.18 -37.32 35.78
C ASP A 440 0.23 -37.65 36.28
N TYR A 441 0.52 -38.95 36.35
CA TYR A 441 1.82 -39.47 36.76
C TYR A 441 2.98 -38.93 35.92
N GLY A 442 2.75 -38.68 34.61
CA GLY A 442 3.79 -38.27 33.66
C GLY A 442 4.05 -36.77 33.59
N TYR A 443 3.42 -35.97 34.46
CA TYR A 443 3.57 -34.52 34.39
C TYR A 443 4.97 -34.08 34.87
N ARG A 444 5.84 -33.72 33.92
CA ARG A 444 7.20 -33.21 34.16
C ARG A 444 8.01 -34.15 35.06
N ASP A 445 8.55 -33.65 36.18
CA ASP A 445 9.37 -34.38 37.15
C ASP A 445 8.59 -34.75 38.43
N VAL A 446 7.26 -34.61 38.42
CA VAL A 446 6.39 -34.77 39.59
C VAL A 446 6.54 -36.17 40.21
N ALA A 447 6.48 -37.24 39.40
CA ALA A 447 6.63 -38.61 39.91
C ALA A 447 7.93 -38.81 40.67
N LYS A 448 9.05 -38.38 40.09
CA LYS A 448 10.37 -38.46 40.73
C LYS A 448 10.39 -37.70 42.06
N ARG A 449 9.84 -36.49 42.11
CA ARG A 449 9.83 -35.65 43.33
C ARG A 449 8.95 -36.24 44.43
N VAL A 450 7.79 -36.79 44.07
CA VAL A 450 6.88 -37.43 45.03
C VAL A 450 7.46 -38.73 45.56
N GLU A 451 7.93 -39.63 44.71
CA GLU A 451 8.49 -40.93 45.11
C GLU A 451 9.76 -40.79 45.96
N SER A 452 10.63 -39.83 45.61
CA SER A 452 11.85 -39.54 46.38
C SER A 452 11.56 -39.05 47.81
N SER A 453 10.33 -38.60 48.11
CA SER A 453 9.95 -38.21 49.47
C SER A 453 9.59 -39.39 50.39
N TYR A 454 9.46 -40.61 49.83
CA TYR A 454 9.20 -41.86 50.54
C TYR A 454 10.43 -42.75 50.69
N SER A 455 11.54 -42.37 50.05
CA SER A 455 12.86 -43.00 50.16
C SER A 455 13.69 -42.27 51.21
#